data_AF-A0A7V5LFS6-F1
#
_entry.id   AF-A0A7V5LFS6-F1
#
_cell.length_a   1.000
_cell.length_b   1.000
_cell.length_c   1.000
_cell.angle_alpha   90.00
_cell.angle_beta   90.00
_cell.angle_gamma   90.00
#
_symmetry.space_group_name_H-M   'P 1'
#
loop_
_entity.id
_entity.type
_entity.pdbx_description
1 polymer ?
#
loop_
_entity_poly.entity_id
_entity_poly.type
_entity_poly.pdbx_seq_one_letter_code
_entity_poly.pdbx_strand_id
1 'polypeptide(L)'
;MPDRILRMVFYLLILTVPLQNAHADRILWDIGHGPLEDYTLDGEYRELRDRFESIGFELQNGDQPIDFDALWDIDILVCSVLSNYDHAYSEDEVERIAAFVNGGGSLVILADVSDHHPENIEPLLDRFGLSAAQGEGMVELNRFNDLPVFERVESVEFDDGETVGADEEEGGRLVAFDGDGRPGIAVNDGYNGKIILIGDADLWTNRMID
;
A
#
# COMPACT_ATOMS: atom_id res chain seq x y z
N MET A 1 -19.81 4.94 16.56
CA MET A 1 -19.59 4.37 15.23
C MET A 1 -18.09 4.42 14.86
N PRO A 2 -17.16 3.86 15.65
CA PRO A 2 -15.71 3.90 15.34
C PRO A 2 -15.22 2.63 14.60
N ASP A 3 -16.15 1.82 14.08
CA ASP A 3 -15.92 0.42 13.70
C ASP A 3 -15.96 0.21 12.17
N ARG A 4 -16.05 1.29 11.38
CA ARG A 4 -16.21 1.25 9.91
C ARG A 4 -14.90 1.45 9.15
N ILE A 5 -14.10 2.46 9.50
CA ILE A 5 -12.79 2.71 8.86
C ILE A 5 -11.77 1.64 9.24
N LEU A 6 -11.80 1.21 10.50
CA LEU A 6 -11.00 0.06 10.97
C LEU A 6 -11.25 -1.19 10.13
N ARG A 7 -12.49 -1.43 9.68
CA ARG A 7 -12.81 -2.60 8.83
C ARG A 7 -12.22 -2.46 7.44
N MET A 8 -12.21 -1.27 6.84
CA MET A 8 -11.70 -1.08 5.48
C MET A 8 -10.19 -1.29 5.42
N VAL A 9 -9.43 -0.67 6.33
CA VAL A 9 -7.97 -0.85 6.43
C VAL A 9 -7.63 -2.32 6.75
N PHE A 10 -8.40 -2.92 7.66
CA PHE A 10 -8.28 -4.33 8.03
C PHE A 10 -8.61 -5.27 6.87
N TYR A 11 -9.63 -4.99 6.07
CA TYR A 11 -10.00 -5.84 4.94
C TYR A 11 -9.08 -5.64 3.72
N LEU A 12 -8.51 -4.44 3.51
CA LEU A 12 -7.57 -4.18 2.42
C LEU A 12 -6.28 -4.97 2.63
N LEU A 13 -5.81 -5.06 3.88
CA LEU A 13 -4.65 -5.86 4.27
C LEU A 13 -4.99 -7.36 4.47
N ILE A 14 -6.19 -7.74 4.95
CA ILE A 14 -6.59 -9.16 5.05
C ILE A 14 -6.78 -9.85 3.70
N LEU A 15 -7.07 -9.11 2.63
CA LEU A 15 -7.08 -9.70 1.28
C LEU A 15 -5.71 -10.23 0.85
N THR A 16 -4.64 -9.77 1.49
CA THR A 16 -3.27 -10.12 1.15
C THR A 16 -2.69 -11.24 2.03
N VAL A 17 -3.39 -11.63 3.08
CA VAL A 17 -2.98 -12.72 3.97
C VAL A 17 -3.93 -13.91 3.81
N PRO A 18 -3.44 -15.12 3.45
CA PRO A 18 -4.24 -16.31 3.61
C PRO A 18 -4.55 -16.49 5.12
N LEU A 19 -5.83 -16.31 5.50
CA LEU A 19 -6.41 -16.45 6.86
C LEU A 19 -6.18 -17.82 7.56
N GLN A 20 -5.18 -18.59 7.17
CA GLN A 20 -4.92 -19.95 7.63
C GLN A 20 -3.76 -20.06 8.63
N ASN A 21 -2.97 -19.01 8.88
CA ASN A 21 -1.87 -19.08 9.82
C ASN A 21 -2.23 -18.46 11.18
N ALA A 22 -1.96 -19.22 12.25
CA ALA A 22 -2.23 -18.85 13.64
C ALA A 22 -1.16 -17.94 14.26
N HIS A 23 -0.38 -17.25 13.43
CA HIS A 23 0.68 -16.34 13.83
C HIS A 23 0.23 -14.89 13.54
N ALA A 24 0.71 -13.95 14.35
CA ALA A 24 0.54 -12.52 14.08
C ALA A 24 1.10 -12.24 12.68
N ASP A 25 0.29 -11.63 11.82
CA ASP A 25 0.75 -11.22 10.50
C ASP A 25 1.77 -10.09 10.68
N ARG A 26 2.96 -10.30 10.12
CA ARG A 26 4.11 -9.40 10.27
C ARG A 26 4.19 -8.45 9.09
N ILE A 27 4.25 -7.17 9.39
CA ILE A 27 4.29 -6.10 8.40
C ILE A 27 5.61 -5.35 8.54
N LEU A 28 6.36 -5.30 7.45
CA LEU A 28 7.53 -4.44 7.30
C LEU A 28 7.11 -3.15 6.60
N TRP A 29 7.27 -2.01 7.27
CA TRP A 29 7.09 -0.69 6.68
C TRP A 29 8.44 -0.15 6.27
N ASP A 30 8.69 -0.06 4.97
CA ASP A 30 9.99 0.37 4.47
C ASP A 30 10.19 1.87 4.64
N ILE A 31 11.31 2.24 5.25
CA ILE A 31 11.80 3.62 5.39
C ILE A 31 13.29 3.72 4.98
N GLY A 32 13.84 2.67 4.37
CA GLY A 32 15.26 2.55 4.06
C GLY A 32 15.75 3.56 3.03
N HIS A 33 14.84 4.18 2.28
CA HIS A 33 15.15 5.14 1.22
C HIS A 33 14.86 6.59 1.63
N GLY A 34 14.80 6.87 2.93
CA GLY A 34 14.73 8.21 3.49
C GLY A 34 13.30 8.77 3.51
N PRO A 35 12.62 8.82 4.67
CA PRO A 35 11.28 9.37 4.76
C PRO A 35 11.28 10.89 4.60
N LEU A 36 10.24 11.41 3.94
CA LEU A 36 9.88 12.81 4.04
C LEU A 36 9.50 13.10 5.49
N GLU A 37 10.21 14.03 6.14
CA GLU A 37 9.94 14.44 7.52
C GLU A 37 9.75 13.26 8.50
N ASP A 38 8.55 13.05 9.02
CA ASP A 38 8.20 11.99 9.97
C ASP A 38 7.17 10.98 9.42
N TYR A 39 7.08 10.80 8.10
CA TYR A 39 6.28 9.76 7.42
C TYR A 39 6.80 8.34 7.70
N THR A 40 6.65 7.89 8.95
CA THR A 40 7.10 6.62 9.51
C THR A 40 6.06 6.07 10.49
N LEU A 41 6.19 4.81 10.94
CA LEU A 41 5.32 4.23 11.96
C LEU A 41 5.45 4.86 13.36
N ASP A 42 6.50 5.66 13.61
CA ASP A 42 6.67 6.39 14.87
C ASP A 42 6.15 7.84 14.80
N GLY A 43 5.94 8.36 13.60
CA GLY A 43 5.46 9.71 13.30
C GLY A 43 4.04 9.70 12.71
N GLU A 44 3.90 10.08 11.44
CA GLU A 44 2.60 10.28 10.80
C GLU A 44 1.73 9.01 10.73
N TYR A 45 2.30 7.80 10.77
CA TYR A 45 1.53 6.55 10.75
C TYR A 45 1.42 5.86 12.12
N ARG A 46 1.69 6.58 13.23
CA ARG A 46 1.65 5.99 14.57
C ARG A 46 0.28 5.44 14.95
N GLU A 47 -0.79 6.15 14.64
CA GLU A 47 -2.14 5.68 14.97
C GLU A 47 -2.54 4.44 14.16
N LEU A 48 -2.08 4.32 12.91
CA LEU A 48 -2.20 3.09 12.13
C LEU A 48 -1.52 1.94 12.87
N ARG A 49 -0.26 2.12 13.27
CA ARG A 49 0.49 1.11 14.01
C ARG A 49 -0.23 0.68 15.28
N ASP A 50 -0.60 1.64 16.13
CA ASP A 50 -1.24 1.36 17.42
C ASP A 50 -2.56 0.59 17.22
N ARG A 51 -3.31 0.87 16.14
CA ARG A 51 -4.54 0.13 15.78
C ARG A 51 -4.23 -1.31 15.35
N PHE A 52 -3.23 -1.53 14.50
CA PHE A 52 -2.83 -2.87 14.06
C PHE A 52 -2.27 -3.73 15.20
N GLU A 53 -1.44 -3.15 16.06
CA GLU A 53 -0.91 -3.84 17.23
C GLU A 53 -2.03 -4.23 18.21
N SER A 54 -3.06 -3.38 18.36
CA SER A 54 -4.21 -3.67 19.24
C SER A 54 -5.02 -4.91 18.82
N ILE A 55 -4.92 -5.32 17.56
CA ILE A 55 -5.60 -6.49 16.99
C ILE A 55 -4.64 -7.64 16.67
N GLY A 56 -3.38 -7.54 17.12
CA GLY A 56 -2.43 -8.64 17.15
C GLY A 56 -1.50 -8.74 15.94
N PHE A 57 -1.39 -7.70 15.11
CA PHE A 57 -0.37 -7.62 14.07
C PHE A 57 0.95 -7.09 14.65
N GLU A 58 2.07 -7.45 14.04
CA GLU A 58 3.40 -6.92 14.38
C GLU A 58 3.87 -6.00 13.26
N LEU A 59 4.06 -4.70 13.55
CA LEU A 59 4.53 -3.71 12.58
C LEU A 59 5.92 -3.24 12.97
N GLN A 60 6.81 -3.13 12.00
CA GLN A 60 8.16 -2.61 12.23
C GLN A 60 8.63 -1.74 11.06
N ASN A 61 9.38 -0.68 11.38
CA ASN A 61 10.10 0.09 10.37
C ASN A 61 11.30 -0.74 9.87
N GLY A 62 11.52 -0.77 8.55
CA GLY A 62 12.72 -1.29 7.91
C GLY A 62 13.61 -0.13 7.47
N ASP A 63 14.72 0.10 8.17
CA ASP A 63 15.64 1.22 7.88
C ASP A 63 16.90 0.78 7.12
N GLN A 64 16.94 -0.47 6.68
CA GLN A 64 18.02 -1.04 5.88
C GLN A 64 17.52 -1.32 4.46
N PRO A 65 18.42 -1.31 3.46
CA PRO A 65 18.08 -1.75 2.10
C PRO A 65 17.40 -3.11 2.10
N ILE A 66 16.43 -3.29 1.21
CA ILE A 66 15.62 -4.52 1.19
C ILE A 66 16.49 -5.71 0.74
N ASP A 67 16.66 -6.67 1.65
CA ASP A 67 17.38 -7.92 1.43
C ASP A 67 16.54 -9.16 1.80
N PHE A 68 17.12 -10.36 1.58
CA PHE A 68 16.41 -11.61 1.89
C PHE A 68 16.16 -11.81 3.39
N ASP A 69 17.05 -11.32 4.24
CA ASP A 69 16.92 -11.49 5.69
C ASP A 69 15.79 -10.59 6.22
N ALA A 70 15.61 -9.41 5.63
CA ALA A 70 14.51 -8.50 5.94
C ALA A 70 13.13 -9.07 5.60
N LEU A 71 13.02 -9.89 4.54
CA LEU A 71 11.72 -10.40 4.03
C LEU A 71 11.38 -11.83 4.46
N TRP A 72 12.33 -12.57 5.07
CA TRP A 72 12.18 -14.00 5.35
C TRP A 72 10.99 -14.37 6.26
N ASP A 73 10.61 -13.48 7.18
CA ASP A 73 9.59 -13.72 8.21
C ASP A 73 8.54 -12.59 8.23
N ILE A 74 8.30 -12.00 7.06
CA ILE A 74 7.34 -10.93 6.83
C ILE A 74 6.21 -11.47 5.96
N ASP A 75 4.98 -11.08 6.24
CA ASP A 75 3.81 -11.43 5.43
C ASP A 75 3.48 -10.30 4.45
N ILE A 76 3.66 -9.05 4.89
CA ILE A 76 3.33 -7.85 4.11
C ILE A 76 4.50 -6.86 4.13
N LEU A 77 4.93 -6.43 2.95
CA LEU A 77 5.80 -5.27 2.77
C LEU A 77 4.96 -4.05 2.38
N VAL A 78 5.21 -2.92 3.04
CA VAL A 78 4.61 -1.62 2.68
C VAL A 78 5.71 -0.69 2.18
N CYS A 79 5.55 -0.20 0.96
CA CYS A 79 6.42 0.79 0.32
C CYS A 79 5.61 2.05 0.07
N SER A 80 5.89 3.12 0.82
CA SER A 80 5.24 4.42 0.64
C SER A 80 6.21 5.41 0.01
N VAL A 81 5.76 6.18 -0.99
CA VAL A 81 6.57 7.23 -1.63
C VAL A 81 7.01 8.30 -0.61
N LEU A 82 6.16 8.61 0.37
CA LEU A 82 6.49 9.57 1.43
C LEU A 82 7.42 8.97 2.50
N SER A 83 7.41 7.65 2.68
CA SER A 83 8.38 6.97 3.55
C SER A 83 9.73 6.68 2.86
N ASN A 84 9.77 6.77 1.52
CA ASN A 84 10.91 6.45 0.67
C ASN A 84 11.14 7.58 -0.36
N TYR A 85 11.31 8.79 0.17
CA TYR A 85 11.27 10.07 -0.55
C TYR A 85 12.63 10.49 -1.12
N ASP A 86 13.74 10.06 -0.52
CA ASP A 86 15.07 10.54 -0.96
C ASP A 86 15.59 9.77 -2.18
N HIS A 87 15.29 8.48 -2.29
CA HIS A 87 15.90 7.58 -3.28
C HIS A 87 14.95 6.54 -3.86
N ALA A 88 15.14 6.24 -5.15
CA ALA A 88 14.43 5.15 -5.81
C ALA A 88 14.94 3.76 -5.39
N TYR A 89 14.06 2.77 -5.46
CA TYR A 89 14.45 1.36 -5.32
C TYR A 89 15.44 0.94 -6.41
N SER A 90 16.50 0.25 -6.01
CA SER A 90 17.45 -0.33 -6.95
C SER A 90 16.88 -1.57 -7.65
N GLU A 91 17.41 -1.90 -8.83
CA GLU A 91 17.03 -3.12 -9.58
C GLU A 91 17.14 -4.40 -8.72
N ASP A 92 18.19 -4.48 -7.91
CA ASP A 92 18.43 -5.58 -6.97
C ASP A 92 17.34 -5.69 -5.89
N GLU A 93 16.86 -4.56 -5.37
CA GLU A 93 15.76 -4.54 -4.38
C GLU A 93 14.43 -4.91 -5.05
N VAL A 94 14.15 -4.35 -6.23
CA VAL A 94 12.96 -4.67 -7.02
C VAL A 94 12.86 -6.17 -7.28
N GLU A 95 13.96 -6.83 -7.68
CA GLU A 95 13.96 -8.28 -7.91
C GLU A 95 13.78 -9.10 -6.63
N ARG A 96 14.27 -8.62 -5.48
CA ARG A 96 14.03 -9.29 -4.18
C ARG A 96 12.57 -9.16 -3.74
N ILE A 97 11.98 -7.99 -3.90
CA ILE A 97 10.56 -7.75 -3.63
C ILE A 97 9.70 -8.60 -4.57
N ALA A 98 10.06 -8.68 -5.86
CA ALA A 98 9.39 -9.57 -6.81
C ALA A 98 9.53 -11.05 -6.41
N ALA A 99 10.69 -11.49 -5.90
CA ALA A 99 10.85 -12.85 -5.39
C ALA A 99 10.00 -13.11 -4.14
N PHE A 100 9.90 -12.15 -3.23
CA PHE A 100 9.03 -12.20 -2.05
C PHE A 100 7.55 -12.32 -2.43
N VAL A 101 7.08 -11.48 -3.35
CA VAL A 101 5.69 -11.54 -3.85
C VAL A 101 5.41 -12.86 -4.58
N ASN A 102 6.36 -13.35 -5.39
CA ASN A 102 6.27 -14.67 -6.00
C ASN A 102 6.33 -15.81 -4.98
N GLY A 103 6.91 -15.59 -3.80
CA GLY A 103 6.90 -16.51 -2.67
C GLY A 103 5.57 -16.58 -1.93
N GLY A 104 4.62 -15.68 -2.23
CA GLY A 104 3.33 -15.57 -1.56
C GLY A 104 3.24 -14.44 -0.55
N GLY A 105 4.32 -13.69 -0.32
CA GLY A 105 4.30 -12.46 0.44
C GLY A 105 3.53 -11.36 -0.28
N SER A 106 3.06 -10.36 0.45
CA SER A 106 2.17 -9.35 -0.11
C SER A 106 2.76 -7.96 -0.09
N LEU A 107 2.40 -7.14 -1.06
CA LEU A 107 2.96 -5.82 -1.28
C LEU A 107 1.86 -4.76 -1.28
N VAL A 108 2.03 -3.73 -0.45
CA VAL A 108 1.22 -2.52 -0.49
C VAL A 108 2.11 -1.36 -0.92
N ILE A 109 1.72 -0.68 -1.98
CA ILE A 109 2.40 0.51 -2.49
C ILE A 109 1.49 1.71 -2.25
N LEU A 110 2.00 2.70 -1.52
CA LEU A 110 1.34 3.97 -1.33
C LEU A 110 2.03 5.01 -2.20
N ALA A 111 1.37 5.38 -3.29
CA ALA A 111 1.77 6.49 -4.13
C ALA A 111 1.12 7.78 -3.65
N ASP A 112 1.42 8.88 -4.32
CA ASP A 112 0.90 10.20 -4.00
C ASP A 112 0.90 11.09 -5.26
N VAL A 113 0.63 12.38 -5.09
CA VAL A 113 0.67 13.39 -6.14
C VAL A 113 2.00 13.42 -6.88
N SER A 114 1.92 13.85 -8.13
CA SER A 114 3.05 13.95 -9.07
C SER A 114 4.22 14.83 -8.61
N ASP A 115 4.00 15.70 -7.61
CA ASP A 115 5.03 16.55 -7.01
C ASP A 115 5.85 15.86 -5.89
N HIS A 116 5.47 14.65 -5.43
CA HIS A 116 6.10 13.93 -4.31
C HIS A 116 7.05 12.79 -4.74
N HIS A 117 7.87 13.02 -5.76
CA HIS A 117 8.86 12.05 -6.27
C HIS A 117 8.29 10.65 -6.61
N PRO A 118 7.22 10.54 -7.42
CA PRO A 118 6.70 9.24 -7.85
C PRO A 118 7.78 8.36 -8.53
N GLU A 119 8.82 8.96 -9.12
CA GLU A 119 9.97 8.26 -9.70
C GLU A 119 10.70 7.34 -8.72
N ASN A 120 10.55 7.53 -7.41
CA ASN A 120 11.20 6.67 -6.41
C ASN A 120 10.52 5.30 -6.29
N ILE A 121 9.21 5.22 -6.53
CA ILE A 121 8.44 3.97 -6.51
C ILE A 121 8.17 3.41 -7.91
N GLU A 122 8.36 4.20 -8.97
CA GLU A 122 8.22 3.78 -10.37
C GLU A 122 8.89 2.43 -10.69
N PRO A 123 10.12 2.11 -10.23
CA PRO A 123 10.73 0.81 -10.50
C PRO A 123 9.91 -0.38 -9.99
N LEU A 124 9.21 -0.23 -8.86
CA LEU A 124 8.30 -1.25 -8.34
C LEU A 124 7.01 -1.29 -9.16
N LEU A 125 6.45 -0.13 -9.49
CA LEU A 125 5.21 -0.03 -10.27
C LEU A 125 5.38 -0.72 -11.64
N ASP A 126 6.45 -0.38 -12.35
CA ASP A 126 6.80 -0.97 -13.65
C ASP A 126 6.97 -2.49 -13.54
N ARG A 127 7.63 -2.98 -12.47
CA ARG A 127 7.87 -4.41 -12.26
C ARG A 127 6.59 -5.23 -12.14
N PHE A 128 5.53 -4.60 -11.65
CA PHE A 128 4.26 -5.23 -11.33
C PHE A 128 3.10 -4.78 -12.23
N GLY A 129 3.38 -4.11 -13.36
CA GLY A 129 2.35 -3.69 -14.30
C GLY A 129 1.35 -2.71 -13.68
N LEU A 130 1.84 -1.78 -12.88
CA LEU A 130 1.05 -0.74 -12.20
C LEU A 130 1.58 0.65 -12.58
N SER A 131 0.79 1.68 -12.35
CA SER A 131 1.23 3.07 -12.52
C SER A 131 0.50 4.01 -11.56
N ALA A 132 1.12 5.13 -11.20
CA ALA A 132 0.54 6.12 -10.28
C ALA A 132 0.79 7.55 -10.79
N ALA A 133 0.29 8.54 -10.03
CA ALA A 133 0.50 9.97 -10.29
C ALA A 133 0.12 10.41 -11.73
N GLN A 134 -1.03 9.93 -12.23
CA GLN A 134 -1.42 10.12 -13.64
C GLN A 134 -2.41 11.27 -13.90
N GLY A 135 -2.67 12.19 -12.96
CA GLY A 135 -3.72 13.16 -13.25
C GLY A 135 -4.04 14.22 -12.21
N GLU A 136 -5.32 14.59 -12.19
CA GLU A 136 -5.83 15.61 -11.28
C GLU A 136 -6.08 15.01 -9.90
N GLY A 137 -5.80 15.79 -8.86
CA GLY A 137 -6.07 15.45 -7.47
C GLY A 137 -7.51 14.98 -7.23
N MET A 138 -7.64 14.13 -6.22
CA MET A 138 -8.85 13.41 -5.86
C MET A 138 -8.92 13.31 -4.34
N VAL A 139 -10.11 13.53 -3.80
CA VAL A 139 -10.34 13.64 -2.35
C VAL A 139 -11.28 12.56 -1.82
N GLU A 140 -11.92 11.78 -2.70
CA GLU A 140 -12.83 10.72 -2.28
C GLU A 140 -12.95 9.63 -3.35
N LEU A 141 -12.96 8.37 -2.92
CA LEU A 141 -13.42 7.21 -3.69
C LEU A 141 -14.77 6.74 -3.15
N ASN A 142 -15.77 6.61 -4.00
CA ASN A 142 -17.13 6.21 -3.60
C ASN A 142 -17.78 5.21 -4.57
N ARG A 143 -16.99 4.67 -5.51
CA ARG A 143 -17.39 3.63 -6.43
C ARG A 143 -16.40 2.48 -6.36
N PHE A 144 -16.89 1.30 -6.00
CA PHE A 144 -16.06 0.13 -5.76
C PHE A 144 -16.49 -1.01 -6.67
N ASN A 145 -15.51 -1.79 -7.14
CA ASN A 145 -15.80 -3.11 -7.72
C ASN A 145 -16.23 -4.08 -6.61
N ASP A 146 -16.99 -5.12 -6.96
CA ASP A 146 -17.53 -6.12 -6.02
C ASP A 146 -16.42 -7.00 -5.41
N LEU A 147 -15.65 -6.43 -4.48
CA LEU A 147 -14.66 -7.11 -3.66
C LEU A 147 -15.11 -7.18 -2.21
N PRO A 148 -14.87 -8.30 -1.50
CA PRO A 148 -15.25 -8.43 -0.09
C PRO A 148 -14.74 -7.30 0.80
N VAL A 149 -13.58 -6.70 0.48
CA VAL A 149 -13.01 -5.58 1.24
C VAL A 149 -13.88 -4.33 1.23
N PHE A 150 -14.58 -4.09 0.13
CA PHE A 150 -15.44 -2.94 -0.01
C PHE A 150 -16.87 -3.23 0.45
N GLU A 151 -17.15 -4.42 0.98
CA GLU A 151 -18.46 -4.71 1.55
C GLU A 151 -18.73 -3.75 2.72
N ARG A 152 -19.72 -2.87 2.55
CA ARG A 152 -20.13 -1.84 3.53
C ARG A 152 -19.18 -0.64 3.65
N VAL A 153 -18.24 -0.50 2.71
CA VAL A 153 -17.52 0.76 2.52
C VAL A 153 -18.39 1.68 1.68
N GLU A 154 -18.73 2.85 2.21
CA GLU A 154 -19.53 3.86 1.50
C GLU A 154 -18.62 4.82 0.73
N SER A 155 -17.50 5.22 1.33
CA SER A 155 -16.45 5.98 0.69
C SER A 155 -15.08 5.79 1.38
N VAL A 156 -14.02 6.23 0.69
CA VAL A 156 -12.64 6.36 1.17
C VAL A 156 -12.22 7.80 0.95
N GLU A 157 -11.81 8.52 1.98
CA GLU A 157 -11.34 9.90 1.86
C GLU A 157 -9.86 9.92 1.51
N PHE A 158 -9.48 10.76 0.56
CA PHE A 158 -8.09 11.01 0.15
C PHE A 158 -7.68 12.44 0.53
N ASP A 159 -6.42 12.66 0.90
CA ASP A 159 -5.80 13.98 1.08
C ASP A 159 -5.01 14.34 -0.19
N ASP A 160 -5.74 14.75 -1.23
CA ASP A 160 -5.19 15.14 -2.54
C ASP A 160 -4.54 14.01 -3.36
N GLY A 161 -4.86 12.74 -3.09
CA GLY A 161 -4.33 11.63 -3.88
C GLY A 161 -4.63 11.70 -5.39
N GLU A 162 -3.91 10.90 -6.18
CA GLU A 162 -3.96 10.93 -7.64
C GLU A 162 -4.43 9.62 -8.29
N THR A 163 -4.59 9.67 -9.61
CA THR A 163 -5.06 8.53 -10.42
C THR A 163 -3.99 7.43 -10.52
N VAL A 164 -4.44 6.17 -10.42
CA VAL A 164 -3.60 4.96 -10.58
C VAL A 164 -3.99 4.16 -11.82
N GLY A 165 -3.07 3.35 -12.34
CA GLY A 165 -3.25 2.46 -13.48
C GLY A 165 -2.83 1.03 -13.18
N ALA A 166 -3.30 0.11 -14.01
CA ALA A 166 -2.95 -1.31 -13.95
C ALA A 166 -2.98 -1.93 -15.34
N ASP A 167 -2.02 -2.81 -15.64
CA ASP A 167 -1.96 -3.59 -16.87
C ASP A 167 -2.77 -4.89 -16.72
N GLU A 168 -3.89 -4.97 -17.43
CA GLU A 168 -4.76 -6.16 -17.41
C GLU A 168 -4.08 -7.42 -18.00
N GLU A 169 -3.13 -7.27 -18.93
CA GLU A 169 -2.41 -8.41 -19.51
C GLU A 169 -1.47 -9.06 -18.48
N GLU A 170 -1.02 -8.29 -17.48
CA GLU A 170 -0.21 -8.76 -16.35
C GLU A 170 -1.03 -9.15 -15.11
N GLY A 171 -2.37 -9.16 -15.22
CA GLY A 171 -3.27 -9.50 -14.11
C GLY A 171 -3.62 -8.32 -13.20
N GLY A 172 -3.29 -7.10 -13.62
CA GLY A 172 -3.69 -5.85 -13.00
C GLY A 172 -5.19 -5.56 -13.17
N ARG A 173 -5.78 -4.85 -12.21
CA ARG A 173 -7.16 -4.35 -12.29
C ARG A 173 -7.38 -3.15 -11.38
N LEU A 174 -8.19 -2.21 -11.86
CA LEU A 174 -8.67 -1.06 -11.09
C LEU A 174 -9.84 -1.50 -10.19
N VAL A 175 -9.89 -1.03 -8.94
CA VAL A 175 -10.87 -1.58 -7.96
C VAL A 175 -11.66 -0.53 -7.18
N ALA A 176 -11.17 0.71 -7.09
CA ALA A 176 -11.90 1.81 -6.46
C ALA A 176 -11.73 3.09 -7.26
N PHE A 177 -12.82 3.85 -7.39
CA PHE A 177 -12.96 5.02 -8.25
C PHE A 177 -13.69 6.15 -7.52
N ASP A 178 -13.43 7.38 -7.93
CA ASP A 178 -14.21 8.55 -7.51
C ASP A 178 -15.56 8.65 -8.25
N GLY A 179 -16.29 9.74 -7.99
CA GLY A 179 -17.57 10.04 -8.64
C GLY A 179 -17.48 10.20 -10.16
N ASP A 180 -16.34 10.66 -10.67
CA ASP A 180 -16.09 10.89 -12.10
C ASP A 180 -15.57 9.63 -12.82
N GLY A 181 -15.26 8.57 -12.07
CA GLY A 181 -14.74 7.30 -12.59
C GLY A 181 -13.21 7.27 -12.74
N ARG A 182 -12.48 8.20 -12.12
CA ARG A 182 -11.03 8.17 -12.00
C ARG A 182 -10.63 7.11 -10.96
N PRO A 183 -9.73 6.17 -11.28
CA PRO A 183 -9.30 5.13 -10.35
C PRO A 183 -8.30 5.64 -9.32
N GLY A 184 -8.50 5.34 -8.03
CA GLY A 184 -7.55 5.63 -6.95
C GLY A 184 -6.95 4.42 -6.25
N ILE A 185 -7.49 3.22 -6.52
CA ILE A 185 -6.90 1.96 -6.03
C ILE A 185 -6.86 0.96 -7.16
N ALA A 186 -5.69 0.33 -7.33
CA ALA A 186 -5.43 -0.76 -8.24
C ALA A 186 -4.88 -1.97 -7.47
N VAL A 187 -5.06 -3.15 -8.04
CA VAL A 187 -4.44 -4.39 -7.53
C VAL A 187 -3.84 -5.18 -8.68
N ASN A 188 -2.83 -6.00 -8.40
CA ASN A 188 -2.35 -7.01 -9.34
C ASN A 188 -2.44 -8.40 -8.71
N ASP A 189 -3.21 -9.27 -9.36
CA ASP A 189 -3.47 -10.66 -8.94
C ASP A 189 -2.73 -11.70 -9.81
N GLY A 190 -1.85 -11.27 -10.71
CA GLY A 190 -1.03 -12.12 -11.59
C GLY A 190 0.10 -12.87 -10.88
N TYR A 191 0.33 -12.57 -9.60
CA TYR A 191 1.39 -13.14 -8.77
C TYR A 191 0.82 -14.08 -7.69
N ASN A 192 1.71 -14.85 -7.04
CA ASN A 192 1.30 -15.73 -5.94
C ASN A 192 0.85 -14.94 -4.70
N GLY A 193 1.56 -13.86 -4.39
CA GLY A 193 1.16 -12.85 -3.41
C GLY A 193 0.22 -11.80 -3.98
N LYS A 194 -0.30 -10.94 -3.12
CA LYS A 194 -1.20 -9.84 -3.52
C LYS A 194 -0.47 -8.52 -3.56
N ILE A 195 -0.76 -7.73 -4.58
CA ILE A 195 -0.20 -6.39 -4.74
C ILE A 195 -1.35 -5.40 -4.77
N ILE A 196 -1.26 -4.36 -3.94
CA ILE A 196 -2.21 -3.25 -3.90
C ILE A 196 -1.44 -1.96 -4.11
N LEU A 197 -1.95 -1.10 -4.98
CA LEU A 197 -1.51 0.27 -5.16
C LEU A 197 -2.63 1.22 -4.76
N ILE A 198 -2.31 2.18 -3.90
CA ILE A 198 -3.19 3.26 -3.47
C ILE A 198 -2.57 4.58 -3.95
N GLY A 199 -3.37 5.43 -4.59
CA GLY A 199 -2.93 6.72 -5.13
C GLY A 199 -2.74 7.83 -4.09
N ASP A 200 -2.74 7.49 -2.80
CA ASP A 200 -2.65 8.43 -1.70
C ASP A 200 -1.87 7.79 -0.53
N ALA A 201 -0.76 8.43 -0.15
CA ALA A 201 0.08 8.03 0.96
C ALA A 201 -0.40 8.64 2.28
N ASP A 202 -1.11 9.77 2.24
CA ASP A 202 -1.69 10.43 3.39
C ASP A 202 -2.92 9.70 3.96
N LEU A 203 -3.54 8.80 3.18
CA LEU A 203 -4.74 8.03 3.52
C LEU A 203 -4.77 7.46 4.95
N TRP A 204 -3.63 7.02 5.48
CA TRP A 204 -3.53 6.40 6.82
C TRP A 204 -2.71 7.18 7.82
N THR A 205 -2.46 8.45 7.55
CA THR A 205 -1.80 9.32 8.52
C THR A 205 -2.69 9.54 9.75
N ASN A 206 -2.09 9.99 10.84
CA ASN A 206 -2.78 10.35 12.07
C ASN A 206 -3.91 11.38 11.83
N ARG A 207 -3.85 12.13 10.72
CA ARG A 207 -4.86 13.13 10.33
C ARG A 207 -6.08 12.51 9.65
N MET A 208 -5.90 11.39 8.93
CA MET A 208 -6.89 10.82 8.01
C MET A 208 -7.51 9.51 8.50
N ILE A 209 -6.89 8.82 9.46
CA ILE A 209 -7.30 7.46 9.86
C ILE A 209 -8.59 7.38 10.70
N ASP A 210 -9.19 8.49 11.09
CA ASP A 210 -10.31 8.56 12.03
C ASP A 210 -11.71 8.29 11.47
#